data_AF-A0AAE1V1W0-F1
#
_entry.id   AF-A0AAE1V1W0-F1
#
_cell.length_a   1.000
_cell.length_b   1.000
_cell.length_c   1.000
_cell.angle_alpha   90.00
_cell.angle_beta   90.00
_cell.angle_gamma   90.00
#
_symmetry.space_group_name_H-M   'P 1'
#
loop_
_entity.id
_entity.type
_entity.pdbx_description
1 polymer ?
#
loop_
_entity_poly.entity_id
_entity_poly.type
_entity_poly.pdbx_seq_one_letter_code
_entity_poly.pdbx_strand_id
1 'polypeptide(L)'
;MASLFSCFLGLYFMLLLMYCSQSSRILEGTLYIDGSAAIAKINEDFICATLDYPTLDVQNFFFPGNELNGLAGATIAADQYSRDVITLHKLVQDIYKGKDVMPLILAPGGIFDAVWFSKFIDKASNSLQVVTHHIYNVGAGNDSKLVQKILYPSHLDEDSKIFRNLQGILCNYGTSAVAWVGESGGVFNSGRDLVSNTFVSSDGITLLLINMHGGTTVNVSLSVGLADAYKTPVLLRITNDQNLKH
;
A
#
# COMPACT_ATOMS: atom_id res chain seq x y z
N MET A 1 32.39 -50.01 40.22
CA MET A 1 31.57 -49.45 39.10
C MET A 1 30.82 -48.17 39.49
N ALA A 2 30.51 -47.92 40.78
CA ALA A 2 29.83 -46.69 41.20
C ALA A 2 30.70 -45.41 41.16
N SER A 3 32.03 -45.50 41.35
CA SER A 3 32.90 -44.30 41.40
C SER A 3 33.20 -43.67 40.03
N LEU A 4 33.21 -44.47 38.96
CA LEU A 4 33.43 -43.97 37.60
C LEU A 4 32.22 -43.16 37.10
N PHE A 5 31.00 -43.57 37.46
CA PHE A 5 29.77 -42.87 37.06
C PHE A 5 29.66 -41.47 37.69
N SER A 6 30.12 -41.30 38.93
CA SER A 6 30.16 -40.00 39.61
C SER A 6 31.15 -39.02 38.96
N CYS A 7 32.28 -39.51 38.44
CA CYS A 7 33.24 -38.67 37.72
C CYS A 7 32.70 -38.17 36.38
N PHE A 8 31.99 -39.02 35.62
CA PHE A 8 31.43 -38.60 34.33
C PHE A 8 30.29 -37.59 34.47
N LEU A 9 29.46 -37.71 35.52
CA LEU A 9 28.41 -36.73 35.79
C LEU A 9 28.99 -35.37 36.22
N GLY A 10 30.09 -35.37 36.99
CA GLY A 10 30.80 -34.14 37.38
C GLY A 10 31.46 -33.43 36.20
N LEU A 11 32.07 -34.17 35.28
CA LEU A 11 32.64 -33.62 34.04
C LEU A 11 31.56 -33.06 33.11
N TYR A 12 30.42 -33.74 32.99
CA TYR A 12 29.29 -33.25 32.20
C TYR A 12 28.69 -31.96 32.79
N PHE A 13 28.58 -31.87 34.12
CA PHE A 13 28.09 -30.66 34.80
C PHE A 13 29.07 -29.49 34.70
N MET A 14 30.38 -29.74 34.76
CA MET A 14 31.42 -28.74 34.51
C MET A 14 31.41 -28.24 33.06
N LEU A 15 31.21 -29.13 32.08
CA LEU A 15 31.04 -28.76 30.68
C LEU A 15 29.76 -27.95 30.43
N LEU A 16 28.66 -28.27 31.12
CA LEU A 16 27.41 -27.49 31.08
C LEU A 16 27.57 -26.09 31.70
N LEU A 17 28.31 -25.97 32.81
CA LEU A 17 28.63 -24.68 33.43
C LEU A 17 29.53 -23.82 32.54
N MET A 18 30.46 -24.42 31.77
CA MET A 18 31.25 -23.70 30.76
C MET A 18 30.45 -23.28 29.52
N TYR A 19 29.40 -24.02 29.15
CA TYR A 19 28.52 -23.63 28.03
C TYR A 19 27.58 -22.46 28.40
N CYS A 20 27.38 -22.22 29.70
CA CYS A 20 26.61 -21.10 30.24
C CYS A 20 27.50 -19.95 30.73
N SER A 21 28.58 -19.65 30.00
CA SER A 21 29.36 -18.42 30.19
C SER A 21 29.68 -17.74 28.86
N GLN A 22 28.73 -17.70 27.93
CA GLN A 22 28.78 -16.69 26.88
C GLN A 22 28.52 -15.33 27.54
N SER A 23 29.61 -14.66 27.89
CA SER A 23 29.59 -13.23 28.19
C SER A 23 28.99 -12.53 26.98
N SER A 24 27.75 -12.07 27.10
CA SER A 24 27.16 -11.13 26.18
C SER A 24 28.04 -9.88 26.22
N ARG A 25 28.91 -9.71 25.23
CA ARG A 25 29.69 -8.49 25.08
C ARG A 25 28.70 -7.36 24.76
N ILE A 26 28.30 -6.62 25.78
CA ILE A 26 27.59 -5.36 25.60
C ILE A 26 28.63 -4.37 25.07
N LEU A 27 28.54 -4.04 23.79
CA LEU A 27 29.35 -2.98 23.19
C LEU A 27 28.66 -1.65 23.52
N GLU A 28 29.12 -0.98 24.57
CA GLU A 28 28.67 0.38 24.86
C GLU A 28 29.23 1.33 23.80
N GLY A 29 28.35 1.87 22.96
CA GLY A 29 28.67 2.91 21.99
C GLY A 29 28.10 4.24 22.46
N THR A 30 28.93 5.28 22.50
CA THR A 30 28.48 6.64 22.80
C THR A 30 28.11 7.34 21.49
N LEU A 31 26.82 7.64 21.31
CA LEU A 31 26.33 8.43 20.16
C LEU A 31 26.50 9.92 20.46
N TYR A 32 27.38 10.60 19.72
CA TYR A 32 27.50 12.05 19.73
C TYR A 32 26.67 12.62 18.57
N ILE A 33 25.59 13.34 18.88
CA ILE A 33 24.80 14.08 17.91
C ILE A 33 25.29 15.54 17.93
N ASP A 34 26.08 15.93 16.93
CA ASP A 34 26.49 17.32 16.73
C ASP A 34 25.32 18.09 16.07
N GLY A 35 24.63 18.90 16.87
CA GLY A 35 23.49 19.71 16.40
C GLY A 35 23.88 20.92 15.53
N SER A 36 25.16 21.14 15.27
CA SER A 36 25.64 22.27 14.45
C SER A 36 25.74 21.95 12.94
N ALA A 37 25.64 20.67 12.57
CA ALA A 37 25.63 20.21 11.18
C ALA A 37 24.55 19.13 10.97
N ALA A 38 23.74 19.26 9.91
CA ALA A 38 22.84 18.19 9.51
C ALA A 38 23.68 17.01 9.01
N ILE A 39 23.63 15.88 9.73
CA ILE A 39 24.35 14.63 9.38
C ILE A 39 23.69 13.94 8.18
N ALA A 40 22.41 14.21 7.93
CA ALA A 40 21.67 13.76 6.77
C ALA A 40 20.64 14.82 6.37
N LYS A 41 20.44 15.01 5.07
CA LYS A 41 19.28 15.75 4.53
C LYS A 41 18.25 14.75 4.00
N ILE A 42 17.01 15.18 3.82
CA ILE A 42 16.00 14.35 3.14
C ILE A 42 16.34 14.38 1.63
N ASN A 43 17.32 13.59 1.23
CA ASN A 43 17.87 13.44 -0.12
C ASN A 43 18.41 12.00 -0.28
N GLU A 44 19.50 11.80 -1.03
CA GLU A 44 20.20 10.52 -1.14
C GLU A 44 20.54 9.88 0.23
N ASP A 45 20.74 10.68 1.27
CA ASP A 45 21.09 10.20 2.61
C ASP A 45 19.99 9.29 3.21
N PHE A 46 18.70 9.53 2.90
CA PHE A 46 17.60 8.66 3.34
C PHE A 46 17.64 7.29 2.64
N ILE A 47 17.96 7.28 1.35
CA ILE A 47 18.06 6.06 0.56
C ILE A 47 19.26 5.23 1.04
N CYS A 48 20.41 5.87 1.23
CA CYS A 48 21.63 5.24 1.74
C CYS A 48 21.43 4.71 3.16
N ALA A 49 20.80 5.50 4.05
CA ALA A 49 20.50 5.04 5.41
C ALA A 49 19.62 3.78 5.40
N THR A 50 18.63 3.68 4.51
CA THR A 50 17.78 2.48 4.41
C THR A 50 18.57 1.24 3.98
N LEU A 51 19.59 1.41 3.13
CA LEU A 51 20.47 0.32 2.69
C LEU A 51 21.46 -0.15 3.76
N ASP A 52 21.87 0.74 4.67
CA ASP A 52 22.83 0.43 5.74
C ASP A 52 22.22 -0.42 6.88
N TYR A 53 20.90 -0.60 6.90
CA TYR A 53 20.18 -1.46 7.85
C TYR A 53 19.72 -2.78 7.20
N PRO A 54 20.56 -3.84 7.21
CA PRO A 54 20.29 -5.10 6.49
C PRO A 54 19.11 -5.92 7.04
N THR A 55 18.44 -5.49 8.11
CA THR A 55 17.28 -6.16 8.72
C THR A 55 15.94 -5.56 8.31
N LEU A 56 15.95 -4.44 7.59
CA LEU A 56 14.74 -3.85 7.03
C LEU A 56 14.45 -4.53 5.69
N ASP A 57 13.76 -5.67 5.76
CA ASP A 57 13.18 -6.38 4.60
C ASP A 57 11.95 -5.60 4.08
N VAL A 58 12.14 -4.31 3.81
CA VAL A 58 11.11 -3.47 3.20
C VAL A 58 11.07 -3.86 1.73
N GLN A 59 9.90 -4.16 1.20
CA GLN A 59 9.71 -4.11 -0.26
C GLN A 59 10.10 -2.69 -0.69
N ASN A 60 11.29 -2.57 -1.29
CA ASN A 60 11.86 -1.27 -1.58
C ASN A 60 11.10 -0.67 -2.77
N PHE A 61 10.24 0.29 -2.47
CA PHE A 61 9.60 1.15 -3.45
C PHE A 61 9.80 2.61 -3.07
N PHE A 62 9.91 3.48 -4.07
CA PHE A 62 10.00 4.92 -3.88
C PHE A 62 8.72 5.61 -4.32
N PHE A 63 8.18 6.45 -3.43
CA PHE A 63 7.08 7.37 -3.68
C PHE A 63 7.57 8.82 -3.57
N PRO A 64 7.69 9.58 -4.67
CA PRO A 64 8.24 10.94 -4.65
C PRO A 64 7.28 12.02 -4.12
N GLY A 65 6.12 11.65 -3.59
CA GLY A 65 5.16 12.59 -3.02
C GLY A 65 3.76 11.98 -2.87
N ASN A 66 2.86 12.76 -2.27
CA ASN A 66 1.46 12.37 -2.05
C ASN A 66 0.53 13.49 -2.53
N GLU A 67 -0.38 13.17 -3.44
CA GLU A 67 -1.46 14.05 -3.95
C GLU A 67 -1.02 15.44 -4.45
N LEU A 68 0.22 15.52 -4.95
CA LEU A 68 0.82 16.76 -5.44
C LEU A 68 0.20 17.28 -6.75
N ASN A 69 -0.80 16.59 -7.27
CA ASN A 69 -1.45 16.94 -8.54
C ASN A 69 -2.75 17.74 -8.38
N GLY A 70 -3.09 18.23 -7.18
CA GLY A 70 -4.17 19.23 -7.08
C GLY A 70 -4.89 19.43 -5.75
N LEU A 71 -4.80 18.49 -4.79
CA LEU A 71 -5.87 18.39 -3.78
C LEU A 71 -5.40 18.54 -2.33
N ALA A 72 -4.12 18.30 -2.03
CA ALA A 72 -3.61 18.27 -0.66
C ALA A 72 -2.85 19.55 -0.22
N GLY A 73 -3.24 20.72 -0.74
CA GLY A 73 -2.71 22.03 -0.30
C GLY A 73 -1.34 22.44 -0.88
N ALA A 74 -0.63 21.52 -1.54
CA ALA A 74 0.53 21.81 -2.38
C ALA A 74 0.35 21.18 -3.76
N THR A 75 0.69 21.92 -4.82
CA THR A 75 0.49 21.48 -6.20
C THR A 75 1.74 21.66 -7.05
N ILE A 76 2.11 20.62 -7.78
CA ILE A 76 3.21 20.60 -8.72
C ILE A 76 2.64 20.31 -10.13
N ALA A 77 3.11 21.05 -11.12
CA ALA A 77 2.76 20.80 -12.50
C ALA A 77 3.36 19.45 -12.97
N ALA A 78 2.62 18.70 -13.79
CA ALA A 78 3.04 17.40 -14.32
C ALA A 78 4.44 17.43 -14.92
N ASP A 79 4.81 18.53 -15.58
CA ASP A 79 6.14 18.74 -16.18
C ASP A 79 7.27 18.74 -15.16
N GLN A 80 7.07 19.40 -14.02
CA GLN A 80 8.07 19.44 -12.95
C GLN A 80 8.13 18.08 -12.27
N TYR A 81 6.98 17.52 -11.91
CA TYR A 81 6.91 16.21 -11.28
C TYR A 81 7.56 15.11 -12.15
N SER A 82 7.39 15.16 -13.47
CA SER A 82 8.05 14.25 -14.41
C SER A 82 9.57 14.34 -14.33
N ARG A 83 10.14 15.55 -14.25
CA ARG A 83 11.59 15.76 -14.10
C ARG A 83 12.10 15.21 -12.77
N ASP A 84 11.31 15.36 -11.72
CA ASP A 84 11.66 14.86 -10.38
C ASP A 84 11.66 13.32 -10.38
N VAL A 85 10.67 12.68 -11.00
CA VAL A 85 10.62 11.21 -11.16
C VAL A 85 11.79 10.69 -12.00
N ILE A 86 12.13 11.35 -13.12
CA ILE A 86 13.31 10.98 -13.93
C ILE A 86 14.61 11.12 -13.13
N THR A 87 14.71 12.15 -12.29
CA THR A 87 15.89 12.38 -11.43
C THR A 87 15.99 11.30 -10.36
N LEU A 88 14.88 10.98 -9.70
CA LEU A 88 14.79 9.86 -8.75
C LEU A 88 15.18 8.54 -9.41
N HIS A 89 14.70 8.26 -10.63
CA HIS A 89 15.03 7.06 -11.37
C HIS A 89 16.54 6.89 -11.57
N LYS A 90 17.23 7.95 -11.98
CA LYS A 90 18.69 7.93 -12.16
C LYS A 90 19.41 7.71 -10.82
N LEU A 91 19.00 8.43 -9.78
CA LEU A 91 19.58 8.28 -8.44
C LEU A 91 19.43 6.84 -7.93
N VAL A 92 18.24 6.27 -8.09
CA VAL A 92 17.93 4.90 -7.69
C VAL A 92 18.76 3.89 -8.50
N GLN A 93 18.92 4.07 -9.81
CA GLN A 93 19.81 3.23 -10.62
C GLN A 93 21.28 3.32 -10.20
N ASP A 94 21.76 4.51 -9.85
CA ASP A 94 23.15 4.73 -9.45
C ASP A 94 23.45 4.10 -8.09
N ILE A 95 22.57 4.30 -7.11
CA ILE A 95 22.73 3.77 -5.75
C ILE A 95 22.68 2.22 -5.73
N TYR A 96 21.77 1.63 -6.51
CA TYR A 96 21.58 0.18 -6.54
C TYR A 96 22.38 -0.50 -7.66
N LYS A 97 23.33 0.21 -8.27
CA LYS A 97 24.18 -0.36 -9.32
C LYS A 97 24.94 -1.58 -8.80
N GLY A 98 24.74 -2.73 -9.47
CA GLY A 98 25.38 -3.99 -9.09
C GLY A 98 24.72 -4.71 -7.92
N LYS A 99 23.52 -4.29 -7.49
CA LYS A 99 22.68 -5.03 -6.54
C LYS A 99 21.78 -6.03 -7.28
N ASP A 100 21.46 -7.13 -6.59
CA ASP A 100 20.63 -8.20 -7.16
C ASP A 100 19.15 -7.81 -7.31
N VAL A 101 18.68 -6.86 -6.50
CA VAL A 101 17.29 -6.41 -6.47
C VAL A 101 17.21 -4.91 -6.70
N MET A 102 16.38 -4.53 -7.66
CA MET A 102 16.15 -3.13 -8.02
C MET A 102 14.78 -2.67 -7.51
N PRO A 103 14.69 -1.64 -6.65
CA PRO A 103 13.43 -1.09 -6.19
C PRO A 103 12.52 -0.57 -7.31
N LEU A 104 11.21 -0.66 -7.07
CA LEU A 104 10.19 -0.10 -7.94
C LEU A 104 10.00 1.39 -7.67
N ILE A 105 9.69 2.16 -8.70
CA ILE A 105 9.28 3.56 -8.57
C ILE A 105 7.79 3.63 -8.86
N LEU A 106 7.04 4.15 -7.87
CA LEU A 106 5.58 4.25 -7.85
C LEU A 106 5.21 5.73 -7.80
N ALA A 107 4.43 6.19 -8.78
CA ALA A 107 4.07 7.61 -8.91
C ALA A 107 2.81 7.78 -9.77
N PRO A 108 2.03 8.87 -9.65
CA PRO A 108 2.28 10.02 -8.79
C PRO A 108 1.75 9.91 -7.36
N GLY A 109 0.97 8.87 -7.01
CA GLY A 109 0.29 8.79 -5.72
C GLY A 109 -0.72 9.93 -5.56
N GLY A 110 -1.52 10.17 -6.60
CA GLY A 110 -2.41 11.32 -6.69
C GLY A 110 -3.81 10.98 -7.17
N ILE A 111 -4.73 11.94 -7.10
CA ILE A 111 -6.11 11.74 -7.56
C ILE A 111 -6.14 11.84 -9.08
N PHE A 112 -6.84 10.93 -9.76
CA PHE A 112 -6.79 10.90 -11.22
C PHE A 112 -7.31 12.19 -11.88
N ASP A 113 -6.45 12.85 -12.65
CA ASP A 113 -6.81 13.93 -13.59
C ASP A 113 -6.26 13.57 -14.97
N ALA A 114 -7.15 13.44 -15.96
CA ALA A 114 -6.77 12.90 -17.26
C ALA A 114 -5.71 13.76 -17.98
N VAL A 115 -5.75 15.08 -17.81
CA VAL A 115 -4.82 16.00 -18.48
C VAL A 115 -3.44 15.95 -17.82
N TRP A 116 -3.41 15.98 -16.49
CA TRP A 116 -2.19 15.92 -15.70
C TRP A 116 -1.50 14.56 -15.86
N PHE A 117 -2.25 13.46 -15.74
CA PHE A 117 -1.71 12.10 -15.89
C PHE A 117 -1.18 11.85 -17.30
N SER A 118 -1.89 12.31 -18.35
CA SER A 118 -1.39 12.17 -19.73
C SER A 118 -0.04 12.87 -19.91
N LYS A 119 0.09 14.12 -19.44
CA LYS A 119 1.36 14.87 -19.51
C LYS A 119 2.48 14.22 -18.72
N PHE A 120 2.17 13.70 -17.53
CA PHE A 120 3.14 13.02 -16.68
C PHE A 120 3.64 11.73 -17.35
N ILE A 121 2.72 10.87 -17.80
CA ILE A 121 3.05 9.58 -18.41
C ILE A 121 3.83 9.76 -19.71
N ASP A 122 3.42 10.71 -20.56
CA ASP A 122 4.14 11.06 -21.79
C ASP A 122 5.64 11.32 -21.53
N LYS A 123 5.95 12.05 -20.45
CA LYS A 123 7.31 12.50 -20.15
C LYS A 123 8.13 11.53 -19.29
N ALA A 124 7.48 10.81 -18.38
CA ALA A 124 8.15 9.99 -17.39
C ALA A 124 8.01 8.48 -17.61
N SER A 125 7.26 8.02 -18.63
CA SER A 125 6.91 6.61 -18.89
C SER A 125 8.06 5.60 -18.82
N ASN A 126 9.29 6.00 -19.12
CA ASN A 126 10.49 5.14 -19.09
C ASN A 126 11.25 5.18 -17.75
N SER A 127 10.73 5.87 -16.75
CA SER A 127 11.40 6.14 -15.47
C SER A 127 10.64 5.61 -14.25
N LEU A 128 9.52 4.90 -14.45
CA LEU A 128 8.74 4.27 -13.41
C LEU A 128 8.12 2.95 -13.88
N GLN A 129 7.82 2.07 -12.92
CA GLN A 129 7.24 0.75 -13.21
C GLN A 129 5.74 0.71 -12.92
N VAL A 130 5.25 1.59 -12.05
CA VAL A 130 3.87 1.57 -11.60
C VAL A 130 3.33 2.99 -11.57
N VAL A 131 2.20 3.19 -12.25
CA VAL A 131 1.42 4.41 -12.15
C VAL A 131 0.37 4.26 -11.05
N THR A 132 0.47 5.06 -10.00
CA THR A 132 -0.45 4.99 -8.85
C THR A 132 -1.44 6.15 -8.83
N HIS A 133 -2.70 5.83 -8.53
CA HIS A 133 -3.74 6.83 -8.25
C HIS A 133 -4.51 6.52 -6.96
N HIS A 134 -5.16 7.55 -6.41
CA HIS A 134 -5.95 7.47 -5.18
C HIS A 134 -7.45 7.41 -5.49
N ILE A 135 -8.21 6.68 -4.67
CA ILE A 135 -9.65 6.48 -4.88
C ILE A 135 -10.44 6.75 -3.59
N TYR A 136 -11.32 7.74 -3.68
CA TYR A 136 -12.27 8.14 -2.64
C TYR A 136 -13.66 8.33 -3.23
N ASN A 137 -14.21 7.22 -3.69
CA ASN A 137 -15.35 7.19 -4.58
C ASN A 137 -16.71 7.46 -3.93
N VAL A 138 -16.83 7.30 -2.62
CA VAL A 138 -18.11 7.50 -1.92
C VAL A 138 -18.36 8.98 -1.61
N GLY A 139 -17.36 9.71 -1.10
CA GLY A 139 -17.48 11.14 -0.82
C GLY A 139 -16.86 11.58 0.50
N ALA A 140 -17.19 12.81 0.94
CA ALA A 140 -16.63 13.39 2.16
C ALA A 140 -17.24 12.77 3.42
N GLY A 141 -16.46 12.64 4.49
CA GLY A 141 -16.95 12.16 5.79
C GLY A 141 -18.13 12.94 6.39
N ASN A 142 -18.34 14.20 5.99
CA ASN A 142 -19.48 15.01 6.43
C ASN A 142 -20.72 14.89 5.53
N ASP A 143 -20.67 14.09 4.46
CA ASP A 143 -21.80 13.90 3.56
C ASP A 143 -22.91 13.08 4.26
N SER A 144 -24.12 13.62 4.25
CA SER A 144 -25.30 12.96 4.82
C SER A 144 -25.76 11.76 3.99
N LYS A 145 -25.37 11.69 2.71
CA LYS A 145 -25.80 10.68 1.74
C LYS A 145 -24.80 9.53 1.53
N LEU A 146 -23.77 9.40 2.36
CA LEU A 146 -22.74 8.35 2.18
C LEU A 146 -23.33 6.94 2.09
N VAL A 147 -24.24 6.57 3.01
CA VAL A 147 -24.91 5.25 2.99
C VAL A 147 -25.66 5.05 1.68
N GLN A 148 -26.37 6.07 1.20
CA GLN A 148 -27.05 6.00 -0.08
C GLN A 148 -26.04 5.78 -1.22
N LYS A 149 -24.96 6.54 -1.28
CA LYS A 149 -23.94 6.39 -2.33
C LYS A 149 -23.27 5.01 -2.32
N ILE A 150 -23.06 4.43 -1.14
CA ILE A 150 -22.55 3.06 -0.98
C ILE A 150 -23.53 2.02 -1.53
N LEU A 151 -24.83 2.20 -1.29
CA LEU A 151 -25.87 1.24 -1.68
C LEU A 151 -26.34 1.40 -3.13
N TYR A 152 -25.89 2.42 -3.86
CA TYR A 152 -26.30 2.68 -5.24
C TYR A 152 -25.19 2.24 -6.22
N PRO A 153 -25.37 1.13 -6.97
CA PRO A 153 -24.35 0.59 -7.87
C PRO A 153 -23.82 1.59 -8.88
N SER A 154 -24.70 2.43 -9.43
CA SER A 154 -24.35 3.42 -10.44
C SER A 154 -23.36 4.48 -9.94
N HIS A 155 -23.34 4.73 -8.62
CA HIS A 155 -22.38 5.66 -8.01
C HIS A 155 -20.98 5.03 -7.96
N LEU A 156 -20.90 3.74 -7.62
CA LEU A 156 -19.63 3.00 -7.57
C LEU A 156 -19.10 2.68 -8.98
N ASP A 157 -19.98 2.61 -9.98
CA ASP A 157 -19.60 2.45 -11.39
C ASP A 157 -18.78 3.61 -11.96
N GLU A 158 -18.81 4.78 -11.32
CA GLU A 158 -18.06 5.94 -11.79
C GLU A 158 -16.55 5.69 -11.79
N ASP A 159 -16.02 4.93 -10.82
CA ASP A 159 -14.61 4.58 -10.75
C ASP A 159 -14.15 3.71 -11.90
N SER A 160 -15.03 2.85 -12.43
CA SER A 160 -14.74 2.04 -13.60
C SER A 160 -14.28 2.89 -14.78
N LYS A 161 -14.77 4.13 -14.88
CA LYS A 161 -14.34 5.10 -15.91
C LYS A 161 -12.92 5.59 -15.64
N ILE A 162 -12.57 5.85 -14.38
CA ILE A 162 -11.21 6.25 -13.98
C ILE A 162 -10.20 5.16 -14.38
N PHE A 163 -10.48 3.90 -14.04
CA PHE A 163 -9.60 2.78 -14.40
C PHE A 163 -9.43 2.64 -15.90
N ARG A 164 -10.53 2.66 -16.67
CA ARG A 164 -10.48 2.58 -18.14
C ARG A 164 -9.74 3.77 -18.75
N ASN A 165 -9.91 4.98 -18.21
CA ASN A 165 -9.22 6.15 -18.70
C ASN A 165 -7.72 6.06 -18.44
N LEU A 166 -7.31 5.68 -17.22
CA LEU A 166 -5.89 5.49 -16.91
C LEU A 166 -5.27 4.38 -17.77
N GLN A 167 -5.96 3.24 -17.91
CA GLN A 167 -5.53 2.16 -18.80
C GLN A 167 -5.37 2.66 -20.24
N GLY A 168 -6.35 3.41 -20.75
CA GLY A 168 -6.30 4.01 -22.08
C GLY A 168 -5.11 4.96 -22.26
N ILE A 169 -4.79 5.78 -21.25
CA ILE A 169 -3.60 6.65 -21.28
C ILE A 169 -2.32 5.80 -21.34
N LEU A 170 -2.18 4.78 -20.50
CA LEU A 170 -0.99 3.91 -20.52
C LEU A 170 -0.81 3.22 -21.87
N CYS A 171 -1.91 2.69 -22.44
CA CYS A 171 -1.90 2.06 -23.76
C CYS A 171 -1.54 3.06 -24.87
N ASN A 172 -2.10 4.28 -24.83
CA ASN A 172 -1.85 5.30 -25.85
C ASN A 172 -0.39 5.75 -25.90
N TYR A 173 0.28 5.83 -24.75
CA TYR A 173 1.69 6.20 -24.66
C TYR A 173 2.65 5.01 -24.75
N GLY A 174 2.13 3.77 -24.86
CA GLY A 174 2.95 2.58 -25.06
C GLY A 174 3.92 2.27 -23.92
N THR A 175 3.62 2.72 -22.69
CA THR A 175 4.47 2.46 -21.53
C THR A 175 4.36 1.01 -21.06
N SER A 176 5.43 0.47 -20.50
CA SER A 176 5.42 -0.82 -19.79
C SER A 176 4.94 -0.71 -18.34
N ALA A 177 4.70 0.50 -17.85
CA ALA A 177 4.20 0.72 -16.50
C ALA A 177 2.78 0.18 -16.32
N VAL A 178 2.50 -0.40 -15.16
CA VAL A 178 1.18 -0.92 -14.79
C VAL A 178 0.43 0.05 -13.89
N ALA A 179 -0.90 0.06 -13.93
CA ALA A 179 -1.72 0.93 -13.07
C ALA A 179 -2.06 0.24 -11.73
N TRP A 180 -1.78 0.89 -10.60
CA TRP A 180 -2.17 0.46 -9.26
C TRP A 180 -3.01 1.52 -8.54
N VAL A 181 -3.85 1.06 -7.61
CA VAL A 181 -4.46 1.93 -6.59
C VAL A 181 -3.47 2.07 -5.44
N GLY A 182 -2.89 3.27 -5.28
CA GLY A 182 -1.89 3.55 -4.24
C GLY A 182 -2.50 3.84 -2.87
N GLU A 183 -3.72 4.37 -2.87
CA GLU A 183 -4.48 4.69 -1.67
C GLU A 183 -5.98 4.56 -1.96
N SER A 184 -6.74 3.99 -1.03
CA SER A 184 -8.18 3.95 -1.13
C SER A 184 -8.83 3.97 0.25
N GLY A 185 -9.96 4.66 0.36
CA GLY A 185 -10.73 4.69 1.62
C GLY A 185 -12.23 4.80 1.43
N GLY A 186 -12.69 4.96 0.18
CA GLY A 186 -14.08 5.22 -0.19
C GLY A 186 -14.57 6.59 0.27
N VAL A 187 -14.52 6.86 1.57
CA VAL A 187 -14.92 8.12 2.20
C VAL A 187 -13.68 8.90 2.62
N PHE A 188 -13.42 10.06 1.99
CA PHE A 188 -12.29 10.93 2.35
C PHE A 188 -12.59 11.76 3.61
N ASN A 189 -11.59 12.50 4.09
CA ASN A 189 -11.60 13.20 5.39
C ASN A 189 -11.73 12.25 6.59
N SER A 190 -10.93 11.17 6.59
CA SER A 190 -10.89 10.14 7.64
C SER A 190 -12.18 9.31 7.80
N GLY A 191 -13.03 9.30 6.78
CA GLY A 191 -14.28 8.55 6.81
C GLY A 191 -15.37 9.21 7.67
N ARG A 192 -16.43 8.43 7.96
CA ARG A 192 -17.52 8.84 8.84
C ARG A 192 -17.83 7.74 9.84
N ASP A 193 -17.90 8.10 11.12
CA ASP A 193 -18.36 7.19 12.15
C ASP A 193 -19.78 6.67 11.84
N LEU A 194 -20.01 5.40 12.17
CA LEU A 194 -21.21 4.62 11.83
C LEU A 194 -21.41 4.34 10.33
N VAL A 195 -20.45 4.72 9.46
CA VAL A 195 -20.49 4.41 8.02
C VAL A 195 -19.21 3.71 7.57
N SER A 196 -18.06 4.37 7.62
CA SER A 196 -16.79 3.84 7.11
C SER A 196 -16.22 2.73 8.00
N ASN A 197 -16.64 2.68 9.26
CA ASN A 197 -16.28 1.68 10.27
C ASN A 197 -17.41 0.66 10.54
N THR A 198 -18.40 0.55 9.65
CA THR A 198 -19.53 -0.39 9.78
C THR A 198 -19.66 -1.29 8.57
N PHE A 199 -20.52 -2.31 8.70
CA PHE A 199 -20.75 -3.33 7.67
C PHE A 199 -21.16 -2.75 6.32
N VAL A 200 -21.89 -1.62 6.28
CA VAL A 200 -22.31 -1.02 5.01
C VAL A 200 -21.11 -0.67 4.12
N SER A 201 -19.97 -0.30 4.71
CA SER A 201 -18.72 -0.01 3.98
C SER A 201 -18.23 -1.22 3.17
N SER A 202 -18.39 -2.45 3.69
CA SER A 202 -17.96 -3.66 2.96
C SER A 202 -18.82 -3.98 1.73
N ASP A 203 -20.11 -3.61 1.75
CA ASP A 203 -21.00 -3.81 0.61
C ASP A 203 -20.56 -2.92 -0.57
N GLY A 204 -20.20 -1.67 -0.29
CA GLY A 204 -19.67 -0.75 -1.30
C GLY A 204 -18.37 -1.25 -1.94
N ILE A 205 -17.41 -1.70 -1.13
CA ILE A 205 -16.14 -2.24 -1.66
C ILE A 205 -16.39 -3.47 -2.52
N THR A 206 -17.26 -4.38 -2.08
CA THR A 206 -17.57 -5.61 -2.81
C THR A 206 -18.20 -5.28 -4.17
N LEU A 207 -19.15 -4.35 -4.20
CA LEU A 207 -19.84 -3.95 -5.42
C LEU A 207 -18.91 -3.24 -6.42
N LEU A 208 -18.01 -2.37 -5.92
CA LEU A 208 -16.97 -1.76 -6.73
C LEU A 208 -16.08 -2.81 -7.41
N LEU A 209 -15.59 -3.79 -6.66
CA LEU A 209 -14.72 -4.85 -7.19
C LEU A 209 -15.41 -5.69 -8.26
N ILE A 210 -16.70 -5.99 -8.08
CA ILE A 210 -17.51 -6.67 -9.09
C ILE A 210 -17.57 -5.85 -10.39
N ASN A 211 -17.82 -4.55 -10.29
CA ASN A 211 -17.98 -3.67 -11.45
C ASN A 211 -16.66 -3.44 -12.21
N MET A 212 -15.51 -3.51 -11.53
CA MET A 212 -14.19 -3.43 -12.16
C MET A 212 -13.85 -4.64 -13.03
N HIS A 213 -14.40 -5.82 -12.77
CA HIS A 213 -14.05 -7.04 -13.51
C HIS A 213 -14.74 -7.18 -14.89
N GLY A 214 -15.55 -6.19 -15.29
CA GLY A 214 -15.91 -5.99 -16.71
C GLY A 214 -16.74 -7.08 -17.40
N GLY A 215 -17.42 -7.97 -16.67
CA GLY A 215 -18.27 -8.97 -17.34
C GLY A 215 -18.97 -10.03 -16.48
N THR A 216 -18.65 -10.15 -15.19
CA THR A 216 -19.41 -11.04 -14.31
C THR A 216 -20.19 -10.19 -13.32
N THR A 217 -21.40 -9.78 -13.70
CA THR A 217 -22.37 -9.28 -12.73
C THR A 217 -22.69 -10.43 -11.79
N VAL A 218 -21.97 -10.54 -10.67
CA VAL A 218 -22.39 -11.42 -9.60
C VAL A 218 -23.65 -10.78 -9.03
N ASN A 219 -24.81 -11.36 -9.34
CA ASN A 219 -26.05 -11.01 -8.64
C ASN A 219 -25.86 -11.43 -7.18
N VAL A 220 -25.39 -10.51 -6.34
CA VAL A 220 -25.36 -10.71 -4.90
C VAL A 220 -26.75 -10.35 -4.37
N SER A 221 -27.63 -11.34 -4.28
CA SER A 221 -28.89 -11.18 -3.57
C SER A 221 -28.63 -11.17 -2.07
N LEU A 222 -28.55 -9.98 -1.47
CA LEU A 222 -28.53 -9.82 -0.01
C LEU A 222 -29.95 -9.94 0.55
N SER A 223 -30.27 -11.07 1.19
CA SER A 223 -31.48 -11.19 2.01
C SER A 223 -31.12 -10.99 3.49
N VAL A 224 -31.57 -9.89 4.09
CA VAL A 224 -31.48 -9.68 5.54
C VAL A 224 -32.69 -10.33 6.20
N GLY A 225 -32.49 -11.50 6.81
CA GLY A 225 -33.48 -12.10 7.70
C GLY A 225 -33.37 -11.47 9.09
N LEU A 226 -34.44 -10.80 9.55
CA LEU A 226 -34.58 -10.49 10.97
C LEU A 226 -34.82 -11.82 11.70
N ALA A 227 -33.76 -12.42 12.22
CA ALA A 227 -33.91 -13.41 13.29
C ALA A 227 -34.29 -12.65 14.56
N ASP A 228 -35.31 -13.14 15.25
CA ASP A 228 -35.98 -12.48 16.37
C ASP A 228 -35.05 -11.66 17.26
N ALA A 229 -35.54 -10.47 17.61
CA ALA A 229 -34.94 -9.59 18.59
C ALA A 229 -34.53 -10.42 19.81
N TYR A 230 -33.30 -10.18 20.29
CA TYR A 230 -32.64 -10.83 21.43
C TYR A 230 -31.77 -12.07 21.10
N LYS A 231 -30.49 -11.79 20.76
CA LYS A 231 -29.27 -12.58 21.07
C LYS A 231 -28.61 -13.51 20.03
N THR A 232 -28.66 -13.25 18.73
CA THR A 232 -27.72 -13.93 17.80
C THR A 232 -27.16 -13.01 16.72
N PRO A 233 -25.88 -13.21 16.31
CA PRO A 233 -25.30 -12.47 15.19
C PRO A 233 -26.11 -12.71 13.92
N VAL A 234 -26.33 -11.63 13.17
CA VAL A 234 -27.02 -11.64 11.87
C VAL A 234 -26.28 -12.61 10.94
N LEU A 235 -26.97 -13.67 10.53
CA LEU A 235 -26.42 -14.64 9.58
C LEU A 235 -26.61 -14.09 8.17
N LEU A 236 -25.54 -13.54 7.59
CA LEU A 236 -25.49 -13.20 6.17
C LEU A 236 -25.32 -14.48 5.36
N ARG A 237 -26.33 -14.82 4.57
CA ARG A 237 -26.26 -15.93 3.62
C ARG A 237 -25.94 -15.36 2.24
N ILE A 238 -24.69 -15.53 1.82
CA ILE A 238 -24.26 -15.19 0.46
C ILE A 238 -24.62 -16.40 -0.42
N THR A 239 -25.58 -16.24 -1.34
CA THR A 239 -25.89 -17.26 -2.35
C THR A 239 -25.46 -16.77 -3.72
N ASN A 240 -24.65 -17.57 -4.41
CA ASN A 240 -24.30 -17.37 -5.81
C ASN A 240 -25.29 -18.15 -6.67
N ASP A 241 -26.17 -17.44 -7.38
CA ASP A 241 -27.23 -18.05 -8.21
C ASP A 241 -26.73 -18.53 -9.60
N GLN A 242 -25.41 -18.58 -9.82
CA GLN A 242 -24.81 -18.97 -11.10
C GLN A 242 -24.31 -20.44 -11.15
N ASN A 243 -24.64 -21.29 -10.18
CA ASN A 243 -24.40 -22.73 -10.28
C ASN A 243 -25.67 -23.48 -10.70
N LEU A 244 -26.07 -23.34 -11.96
CA LEU A 244 -26.73 -24.44 -12.65
C LEU A 244 -25.62 -25.40 -13.07
N LYS A 245 -25.59 -26.58 -12.44
CA LYS A 245 -24.90 -27.73 -13.03
C LYS A 245 -25.38 -27.88 -14.48
N HIS A 246 -24.42 -28.01 -15.40
CA HIS A 246 -24.50 -28.19 -16.86
C HIS A 246 -24.32 -26.93 -17.71
#